data_AF-A0A4R7BC05-F1
#
_entry.id   AF-A0A4R7BC05-F1
#
_cell.length_a   1.000
_cell.length_b   1.000
_cell.length_c   1.000
_cell.angle_alpha   90.00
_cell.angle_beta   90.00
_cell.angle_gamma   90.00
#
_symmetry.space_group_name_H-M   'P 1'
#
loop_
_entity.id
_entity.type
_entity.pdbx_description
1 polymer ?
#
loop_
_entity_poly.entity_id
_entity_poly.type
_entity_poly.pdbx_seq_one_letter_code
_entity_poly.pdbx_strand_id
1 'polypeptide(L)' 'MHLERCKSVLDACHLREGQHVLMATGRAAKVAVIDQTVIRFDYFERRGPDDYVIVPRHKVPELVRV' A
#
# COMPACT_ATOMS: atom_id res chain seq x y z
N MET A 1 0.53 27.12 -12.82
CA MET A 1 1.93 26.67 -12.72
C MET A 1 2.08 25.91 -11.41
N HIS A 2 1.56 24.69 -11.34
CA HIS A 2 2.24 23.37 -11.43
C HIS A 2 3.04 22.97 -10.17
N LEU A 3 2.36 22.15 -9.35
CA LEU A 3 2.85 21.46 -8.14
C LEU A 3 3.81 20.32 -8.52
N GLU A 4 5.06 20.65 -8.83
CA GLU A 4 6.08 19.66 -9.24
C GLU A 4 6.82 18.96 -8.08
N ARG A 5 6.38 19.12 -6.83
CA ARG A 5 7.07 18.53 -5.65
C ARG A 5 6.44 17.26 -5.08
N CYS A 6 5.29 16.80 -5.57
CA CYS A 6 4.59 15.64 -5.02
C CYS A 6 4.73 14.34 -5.82
N LYS A 7 5.54 14.29 -6.89
CA LYS A 7 5.67 13.06 -7.71
C LYS A 7 6.68 12.06 -7.13
N SER A 8 7.75 12.50 -6.50
CA SER A 8 8.90 11.62 -6.21
C SER A 8 8.73 10.69 -4.99
N VAL A 9 7.89 11.06 -4.01
CA VAL A 9 7.63 10.18 -2.84
C VAL A 9 6.60 9.09 -3.16
N LEU A 10 5.69 9.35 -4.12
CA LEU A 10 4.63 8.43 -4.54
C LEU A 10 5.14 7.26 -5.42
N ASP A 11 6.35 7.39 -5.97
CA ASP A 11 7.05 6.39 -6.78
C ASP A 11 7.91 5.43 -5.93
N ALA A 12 8.28 5.84 -4.71
CA ALA A 12 9.34 5.19 -3.95
C ALA A 12 9.09 3.72 -3.57
N CYS A 13 7.82 3.27 -3.50
CA CYS A 13 7.54 1.91 -3.07
C CYS A 13 7.58 0.87 -4.20
N HIS A 14 7.66 1.26 -5.49
CA HIS A 14 7.65 0.36 -6.67
C HIS A 14 6.73 -0.87 -6.53
N LEU A 15 5.60 -0.72 -5.82
CA LEU A 15 4.73 -1.83 -5.49
C LEU A 15 4.04 -2.32 -6.76
N ARG A 16 3.84 -3.64 -6.84
CA ARG A 16 3.09 -4.28 -7.92
C ARG A 16 1.89 -5.00 -7.34
N GLU A 17 0.78 -5.00 -8.07
CA GLU A 17 -0.36 -5.84 -7.71
C GLU A 17 0.07 -7.31 -7.61
N GLY A 18 -0.40 -8.00 -6.58
CA GLY A 18 0.04 -9.34 -6.22
C GLY A 18 1.32 -9.42 -5.37
N GLN A 19 2.05 -8.33 -5.17
CA GLN A 19 3.26 -8.32 -4.35
C GLN A 19 2.95 -8.57 -2.88
N HIS A 20 3.75 -9.40 -2.24
CA HIS A 20 3.68 -9.64 -0.80
C HIS A 20 4.41 -8.53 -0.05
N VAL A 21 3.80 -8.04 1.01
CA VAL A 21 4.34 -6.98 1.85
C VAL A 21 4.10 -7.29 3.33
N LEU A 22 4.91 -6.69 4.18
CA LEU A 22 4.71 -6.71 5.62
C LEU A 22 4.18 -5.34 6.06
N MET A 23 3.00 -5.32 6.67
CA MET A 23 2.45 -4.09 7.23
C MET A 23 3.22 -3.71 8.51
N ALA A 24 3.25 -2.42 8.86
CA ALA A 24 3.89 -1.94 10.10
C ALA A 24 3.26 -2.54 11.38
N THR A 25 2.05 -3.10 11.26
CA THR A 25 1.39 -3.88 12.32
C THR A 25 2.01 -5.27 12.53
N GLY A 26 2.97 -5.67 11.69
CA GLY A 26 3.55 -7.01 11.66
C GLY A 26 2.70 -8.05 10.90
N ARG A 27 1.54 -7.65 10.36
CA ARG A 27 0.69 -8.55 9.57
C ARG A 27 1.18 -8.63 8.13
N ALA A 28 1.24 -9.85 7.59
CA ALA A 28 1.52 -10.05 6.18
C ALA A 28 0.28 -9.71 5.33
N ALA A 29 0.50 -8.99 4.23
CA ALA A 29 -0.54 -8.62 3.29
C ALA A 29 -0.05 -8.71 1.84
N LYS A 30 -0.99 -8.68 0.90
CA LYS A 30 -0.74 -8.65 -0.53
C LYS A 30 -1.29 -7.37 -1.12
N VAL A 31 -0.53 -6.72 -1.98
CA VAL A 31 -1.03 -5.58 -2.77
C VAL A 31 -2.15 -6.09 -3.67
N ALA A 32 -3.37 -5.60 -3.46
CA ALA A 32 -4.54 -6.06 -4.19
C ALA A 32 -4.84 -5.15 -5.38
N VAL A 33 -4.96 -3.84 -5.12
CA VAL A 33 -5.29 -2.83 -6.12
C VAL A 33 -4.46 -1.57 -5.89
N ILE A 34 -3.85 -1.03 -6.96
CA ILE A 34 -3.10 0.24 -6.91
C ILE A 34 -3.89 1.32 -7.65
N ASP A 35 -4.46 2.27 -6.90
CA ASP A 35 -5.14 3.44 -7.45
C ASP A 35 -4.16 4.64 -7.54
N GLN A 36 -4.61 5.74 -8.14
CA GLN A 36 -3.86 7.00 -8.18
C GLN A 36 -3.69 7.62 -6.79
N THR A 37 -4.65 7.43 -5.90
CA THR A 37 -4.67 8.10 -4.58
C THR A 37 -4.44 7.16 -3.40
N VAL A 38 -4.82 5.90 -3.56
CA VAL A 38 -4.80 4.88 -2.50
C VAL A 38 -4.27 3.55 -3.01
N ILE A 39 -3.84 2.68 -2.10
CA ILE A 39 -3.49 1.29 -2.39
C ILE A 39 -4.26 0.40 -1.42
N ARG A 40 -4.91 -0.65 -1.96
CA ARG A 40 -5.57 -1.67 -1.17
C ARG A 40 -4.61 -2.83 -0.92
N PHE A 41 -4.53 -3.28 0.33
CA PHE A 41 -3.77 -4.44 0.76
C PHE A 41 -4.72 -5.48 1.38
N ASP A 42 -4.69 -6.70 0.86
CA ASP A 42 -5.47 -7.81 1.42
C ASP A 42 -4.60 -8.61 2.39
N TYR A 43 -5.05 -8.80 3.63
CA TYR A 43 -4.30 -9.56 4.62
C TYR A 43 -4.32 -11.07 4.30
N PHE A 44 -3.20 -11.75 4.55
CA PHE A 44 -3.14 -13.22 4.39
C PHE A 44 -3.90 -13.94 5.50
N GLU A 45 -3.74 -13.47 6.74
CA GLU A 45 -4.43 -14.01 7.91
C GLU A 45 -5.87 -13.47 7.92
N ARG A 46 -6.74 -14.07 7.10
CA ARG A 46 -8.16 -13.69 7.01
C ARG A 46 -8.85 -13.98 8.34
N ARG A 47 -9.10 -12.94 9.14
CA ARG A 47 -10.00 -13.02 10.30
C ARG A 47 -11.48 -12.86 9.91
N GLY A 48 -11.75 -12.57 8.64
CA GLY A 48 -13.09 -12.43 8.07
C GLY A 48 -13.05 -12.32 6.53
N PRO A 49 -14.23 -12.27 5.88
CA PRO A 49 -14.35 -12.21 4.41
C PRO A 49 -13.77 -10.92 3.79
N ASP A 50 -13.64 -9.84 4.57
CA ASP A 50 -13.18 -8.52 4.12
C ASP A 50 -11.98 -8.01 4.95
N ASP A 51 -10.98 -8.86 5.17
CA ASP A 51 -9.76 -8.44 5.89
C ASP A 51 -8.79 -7.75 4.92
N TYR A 52 -9.04 -6.47 4.65
CA TYR A 52 -8.19 -5.60 3.83
C TYR A 52 -8.01 -4.22 4.48
N VAL A 53 -7.01 -3.48 4.00
CA VAL A 53 -6.77 -2.08 4.39
C VAL A 53 -6.51 -1.22 3.15
N ILE A 54 -7.06 -0.01 3.15
CA ILE A 54 -6.83 0.99 2.11
C ILE A 54 -5.92 2.07 2.69
N VAL A 55 -4.75 2.27 2.07
CA VAL A 55 -3.73 3.20 2.55
C VAL A 55 -3.53 4.30 1.50
N PRO A 56 -3.60 5.59 1.88
CA PRO A 56 -3.22 6.69 0.99
C PRO A 56 -1.77 6.53 0.54
N ARG A 57 -1.48 6.72 -0.75
CA ARG A 57 -0.13 6.47 -1.31
C ARG A 57 0.98 7.18 -0.56
N HIS A 58 0.74 8.40 -0.08
CA HIS A 58 1.73 9.18 0.66
C HIS A 58 2.07 8.60 2.05
N LYS A 59 1.23 7.72 2.62
CA LYS A 59 1.47 7.03 3.90
C LYS A 59 2.04 5.62 3.76
N VAL A 60 2.12 5.09 2.53
CA VAL A 60 2.62 3.74 2.26
C VAL A 60 4.05 3.54 2.79
N PRO A 61 5.01 4.47 2.62
CA PRO A 61 6.36 4.29 3.17
C PRO A 61 6.40 4.13 4.69
N GLU A 62 5.42 4.68 5.41
CA GLU A 62 5.34 4.59 6.87
C GLU A 62 4.73 3.27 7.33
N LEU A 63 3.75 2.77 6.57
CA LEU A 63 2.86 1.68 6.96
C LEU A 63 3.19 0.33 6.31
N VAL A 64 4.05 0.31 5.29
CA VAL A 64 4.38 -0.88 4.50
C VAL A 64 5.88 -1.09 4.46
N ARG A 65 6.30 -2.33 4.60
CA ARG A 65 7.66 -2.83 4.44
C ARG A 65 7.64 -3.86 3.31
N VAL A 66 8.57 -3.73 2.37
CA VAL A 66 8.74 -4.64 1.23
C VAL A 66 9.83 -5.67 1.51
#